data_AF-A0A3P7QCU9-F1
#
_entry.id   AF-A0A3P7QCU9-F1
#
_cell.length_a   1.000
_cell.length_b   1.000
_cell.length_c   1.000
_cell.angle_alpha   90.00
_cell.angle_beta   90.00
_cell.angle_gamma   90.00
#
_symmetry.space_group_name_H-M   'P 1'
#
loop_
_entity.id
_entity.type
_entity.pdbx_description
1 polymer ?
#
loop_
_entity_poly.entity_id
_entity_poly.type
_entity_poly.pdbx_seq_one_letter_code
_entity_poly.pdbx_strand_id
1 'polypeptide(L)'
;MATMDIIKLHGGSPANFLDVGGGATANQVTEAFRLITSDPKVHAILVNIFGGIMRCDVIAQGIVAAASELNIKVPIVVRLQGVCMHAFF
;
A
#
# COMPACT_ATOMS: atom_id res chain seq x y z
N MET A 1 0.88 12.00 3.80
CA MET A 1 1.00 13.37 3.24
C MET A 1 2.32 13.58 2.49
N ALA A 2 3.50 13.52 3.13
CA ALA A 2 4.80 13.76 2.47
C ALA A 2 5.07 12.90 1.21
N THR A 3 4.55 11.67 1.15
CA THR A 3 4.66 10.80 -0.04
C THR A 3 4.07 11.44 -1.30
N MET A 4 2.98 12.20 -1.16
CA MET A 4 2.29 12.86 -2.28
C MET A 4 3.10 14.04 -2.82
N ASP A 5 3.76 14.76 -1.91
CA ASP A 5 4.63 15.88 -2.26
C ASP A 5 5.87 15.38 -3.03
N ILE A 6 6.44 14.26 -2.60
CA ILE A 6 7.56 13.61 -3.32
C ILE A 6 7.14 13.19 -4.73
N ILE A 7 5.94 12.61 -4.89
CA ILE A 7 5.42 12.24 -6.22
C ILE A 7 5.31 13.47 -7.12
N LYS A 8 4.75 14.58 -6.60
CA LYS A 8 4.64 15.84 -7.35
C LYS A 8 6.00 16.45 -7.69
N LEU A 9 6.96 16.42 -6.76
CA LEU A 9 8.31 16.92 -6.96
C LEU A 9 9.01 16.21 -8.13
N HIS A 10 8.75 14.91 -8.31
CA HIS A 10 9.26 14.12 -9.42
C HIS A 10 8.35 14.11 -10.66
N GLY A 11 7.41 15.06 -10.77
CA GLY A 11 6.56 15.24 -11.95
C GLY A 11 5.38 14.28 -12.07
N GLY A 12 5.13 13.46 -11.04
CA GLY A 12 3.95 12.59 -10.97
C GLY A 12 2.72 13.35 -10.50
N SER A 13 1.53 12.83 -10.86
CA SER A 13 0.26 13.32 -10.34
C SER A 13 -0.42 12.21 -9.54
N PRO A 14 -0.49 12.32 -8.21
CA PRO A 14 -1.21 11.34 -7.42
C PRO A 14 -2.70 11.32 -7.76
N ALA A 15 -3.25 10.13 -8.02
CA ALA A 15 -4.68 9.96 -8.32
C ALA A 15 -5.52 9.91 -7.03
N ASN A 16 -5.01 9.21 -6.01
CA ASN A 16 -5.68 9.00 -4.72
C ASN A 16 -4.64 8.94 -3.59
N PHE A 17 -5.10 9.08 -2.35
CA PHE A 17 -4.34 8.84 -1.14
C PHE A 17 -5.21 8.13 -0.10
N LEU A 18 -4.69 7.04 0.46
CA LEU A 18 -5.32 6.30 1.54
C LEU A 18 -4.28 6.03 2.62
N ASP A 19 -4.66 6.28 3.87
CA ASP A 19 -3.82 6.01 5.05
C ASP A 19 -4.47 4.92 5.91
N VAL A 20 -3.64 4.07 6.51
CA VAL A 20 -4.11 2.92 7.30
C VAL A 20 -3.56 3.06 8.71
N GLY A 21 -4.46 3.20 9.69
CA GLY A 21 -4.10 3.38 11.10
C GLY A 21 -3.47 2.12 11.72
N GLY A 22 -2.78 2.28 12.86
CA GLY A 22 -1.92 1.29 13.53
C GLY A 22 -2.48 -0.12 13.81
N GLY A 23 -3.79 -0.32 13.70
CA GLY A 23 -4.48 -1.61 13.89
C GLY A 23 -5.03 -2.26 12.62
N ALA A 24 -4.53 -1.87 11.44
CA ALA A 24 -5.03 -2.38 10.17
C ALA A 24 -4.93 -3.91 10.06
N THR A 25 -6.04 -4.52 9.66
CA THR A 25 -6.17 -5.95 9.39
C THR A 25 -6.02 -6.25 7.90
N ALA A 26 -5.76 -7.51 7.54
CA ALA A 26 -5.68 -7.92 6.13
C ALA A 26 -6.96 -7.58 5.33
N ASN A 27 -8.13 -7.68 5.95
CA ASN A 27 -9.41 -7.31 5.33
C ASN A 27 -9.47 -5.80 5.01
N GLN A 28 -8.99 -4.95 5.94
CA GLN A 28 -8.94 -3.51 5.71
C GLN A 28 -7.95 -3.13 4.61
N VAL A 29 -6.82 -3.84 4.51
CA VAL A 29 -5.88 -3.69 3.40
C VAL A 29 -6.54 -4.08 2.07
N THR A 30 -7.27 -5.19 2.04
CA THR A 30 -7.97 -5.66 0.83
C THR A 30 -9.02 -4.66 0.35
N GLU A 31 -9.85 -4.15 1.25
CA GLU A 31 -10.84 -3.13 0.90
C GLU A 31 -10.19 -1.81 0.47
N ALA A 32 -9.04 -1.44 1.05
CA ALA A 32 -8.27 -0.29 0.58
C ALA A 32 -7.80 -0.47 -0.87
N PHE A 33 -7.29 -1.65 -1.22
CA PHE A 33 -6.91 -1.95 -2.61
C PHE A 33 -8.12 -1.97 -3.55
N ARG A 34 -9.28 -2.49 -3.11
CA ARG A 34 -10.53 -2.44 -3.89
C ARG A 34 -10.94 -1.00 -4.20
N LEU A 35 -10.88 -0.11 -3.21
CA LEU A 35 -11.20 1.31 -3.39
C LEU A 35 -10.21 2.00 -4.34
N ILE A 36 -8.91 1.79 -4.15
CA ILE A 36 -7.87 2.40 -4.99
C ILE A 36 -7.97 1.90 -6.44
N THR A 37 -8.13 0.59 -6.66
CA THR A 37 -8.19 0.00 -8.00
C THR A 37 -9.49 0.30 -8.75
N SER A 38 -10.53 0.79 -8.06
CA SER A 38 -11.78 1.23 -8.71
C SER A 38 -11.64 2.55 -9.47
N ASP A 39 -10.60 3.35 -9.18
CA ASP A 39 -10.33 4.58 -9.91
C ASP A 39 -9.50 4.28 -11.18
N PRO A 40 -10.04 4.52 -12.39
CA PRO A 40 -9.33 4.26 -13.64
C PRO A 40 -8.09 5.15 -13.84
N LYS A 41 -7.92 6.21 -13.05
CA LYS A 41 -6.73 7.09 -13.11
C LYS A 41 -5.52 6.50 -12.37
N VAL A 42 -5.68 5.38 -11.68
CA VAL A 42 -4.58 4.72 -10.96
C VAL A 42 -3.75 3.89 -11.93
N HIS A 43 -2.53 4.34 -12.19
CA HIS A 43 -1.58 3.67 -13.09
C HIS A 43 -0.54 2.85 -12.33
N ALA A 44 -0.30 3.17 -11.06
CA ALA A 44 0.63 2.49 -10.17
C ALA A 44 0.20 2.71 -8.72
N ILE A 45 0.52 1.76 -7.84
CA ILE A 45 0.23 1.85 -6.40
C ILE A 45 1.55 1.87 -5.65
N LEU A 46 1.77 2.94 -4.88
CA LEU A 46 2.91 3.05 -3.97
C LEU A 46 2.43 2.86 -2.53
N VAL A 47 2.83 1.76 -1.91
CA VAL A 47 2.59 1.50 -0.48
C VAL A 47 3.84 1.88 0.28
N ASN A 48 3.74 2.92 1.11
CA ASN A 48 4.85 3.39 1.94
C ASN A 48 4.43 3.36 3.41
N ILE A 49 4.86 2.33 4.14
CA ILE A 49 4.46 2.13 5.54
C ILE A 49 5.69 2.15 6.44
N PHE A 50 5.62 3.01 7.46
CA PHE A 50 6.56 3.05 8.58
C PHE A 50 5.86 2.50 9.83
N GLY A 51 6.04 1.22 10.10
CA GLY A 51 5.44 0.50 11.22
C GLY A 51 6.27 0.66 12.49
N GLY A 52 5.90 1.61 13.36
CA GLY A 52 6.48 1.72 14.70
C GLY A 52 6.07 0.54 15.60
N ILE A 53 4.77 0.39 15.84
CA ILE A 53 4.15 -0.71 16.62
C ILE A 53 3.51 -1.76 15.70
N MET A 54 3.31 -1.42 14.43
CA MET A 54 2.69 -2.31 13.46
C MET A 54 3.62 -3.46 13.06
N ARG A 55 3.03 -4.64 12.95
CA ARG A 55 3.67 -5.85 12.43
C ARG A 55 3.70 -5.84 10.91
N CYS A 56 4.89 -5.61 10.33
CA CYS A 56 5.07 -5.49 8.88
C CYS A 56 4.76 -6.79 8.13
N ASP A 57 4.92 -7.96 8.76
CA ASP A 57 4.61 -9.26 8.17
C ASP A 57 3.11 -9.45 7.90
N VAL A 58 2.25 -9.04 8.84
CA VAL A 58 0.79 -9.09 8.66
C VAL A 58 0.35 -8.20 7.50
N ILE A 59 0.95 -7.02 7.37
CA ILE A 59 0.67 -6.08 6.29
C ILE A 59 1.14 -6.62 4.94
N ALA A 60 2.37 -7.15 4.87
CA ALA A 60 2.90 -7.75 3.65
C ALA A 60 2.02 -8.90 3.15
N GLN A 61 1.62 -9.81 4.05
CA GLN A 61 0.69 -10.90 3.72
C GLN A 61 -0.66 -10.37 3.25
N GLY A 62 -1.20 -9.33 3.90
CA GLY A 62 -2.43 -8.67 3.48
C GLY A 62 -2.34 -8.07 2.08
N ILE A 63 -1.21 -7.45 1.72
CA ILE A 63 -0.98 -6.89 0.38
C ILE A 63 -0.93 -8.00 -0.66
N VAL A 64 -0.19 -9.08 -0.42
CA VAL A 64 -0.08 -10.21 -1.37
C VAL A 64 -1.43 -10.90 -1.56
N ALA A 65 -2.16 -11.14 -0.46
CA ALA A 65 -3.50 -11.73 -0.51
C ALA A 65 -4.47 -10.85 -1.30
N ALA A 66 -4.51 -9.54 -1.01
CA ALA A 66 -5.36 -8.58 -1.71
C ALA A 66 -5.02 -8.49 -3.21
N ALA A 67 -3.74 -8.45 -3.56
CA ALA A 67 -3.28 -8.40 -4.95
C ALA A 67 -3.70 -9.65 -5.73
N SER A 68 -3.60 -10.82 -5.10
CA SER A 68 -4.04 -12.09 -5.68
C SER A 68 -5.56 -12.19 -5.81
N GLU A 69 -6.31 -11.81 -4.78
CA GLU A 69 -7.78 -11.88 -4.76
C GLU A 69 -8.42 -10.93 -5.78
N LEU A 70 -7.93 -9.70 -5.85
CA LEU A 70 -8.46 -8.66 -6.73
C LEU A 70 -7.87 -8.74 -8.16
N ASN A 71 -6.94 -9.66 -8.41
CA ASN A 71 -6.24 -9.83 -9.69
C ASN A 71 -5.69 -8.50 -10.24
N ILE A 72 -4.98 -7.76 -9.39
CA ILE A 72 -4.52 -6.40 -9.68
C ILE A 72 -3.48 -6.44 -10.80
N LYS A 73 -3.74 -5.71 -11.89
CA LYS A 73 -2.83 -5.62 -13.04
C LYS A 73 -1.89 -4.42 -13.02
N VAL A 74 -2.18 -3.44 -12.18
CA VAL A 74 -1.32 -2.25 -12.04
C VAL A 74 -0.10 -2.58 -11.17
N PRO A 75 1.09 -2.03 -11.49
CA PRO A 75 2.29 -2.27 -10.71
C PRO A 75 2.13 -1.75 -9.27
N ILE A 76 2.52 -2.60 -8.31
CA ILE A 76 2.52 -2.29 -6.88
C ILE A 76 3.97 -2.21 -6.41
N VAL A 77 4.37 -1.07 -5.86
CA VAL A 77 5.69 -0.87 -5.26
C VAL A 77 5.49 -0.71 -3.76
N VAL A 78 6.13 -1.56 -2.97
CA VAL A 78 5.96 -1.60 -1.51
C VAL A 78 7.29 -1.28 -0.82
N ARG A 79 7.24 -0.31 0.09
CA ARG A 79 8.28 -0.05 1.09
C ARG A 79 7.68 -0.24 2.47
N LEU A 80 8.22 -1.21 3.21
CA LEU A 80 7.90 -1.46 4.62
C LEU A 80 9.13 -1.21 5.49
N GLN A 81 8.96 -0.53 6.62
CA GLN A 81 10.00 -0.32 7.62
C GLN A 81 9.40 -0.40 9.02
N GLY A 82 9.88 -1.30 9.89
CA GLY A 82 9.28 -1.50 11.22
C GLY A 82 9.76 -2.74 11.98
N VAL A 83 9.14 -3.04 13.13
CA VAL A 83 9.47 -4.20 13.98
C VAL A 83 8.94 -5.52 13.41
N CYS A 84 9.77 -6.57 13.57
CA CYS A 84 9.68 -7.89 12.92
C CYS A 84 9.76 -7.84 11.38
N MET A 85 10.98 -7.59 10.89
CA MET A 85 11.35 -7.72 9.49
C MET A 85 11.93 -9.12 9.23
N HIS A 86 11.15 -9.97 8.57
CA HIS A 86 11.61 -11.04 7.67
C HIS A 86 10.75 -10.91 6.41
N ALA A 87 11.16 -10.05 5.49
CA ALA A 87 10.48 -9.83 4.22
C ALA A 87 11.38 -10.38 3.10
N PHE A 88 10.99 -11.51 2.53
CA PHE A 88 11.39 -11.92 1.19
C PHE A 88 10.11 -12.04 0.36
N PHE A 89 10.07 -11.25 -0.71
CA PHE A 89 9.04 -11.10 -1.75
C PHE A 89 7.85 -10.17 -1.41
#